data_AF-A0A2J6TSJ9-F1
#
_entry.id   AF-A0A2J6TSJ9-F1
#
_cell.length_a   1.000
_cell.length_b   1.000
_cell.length_c   1.000
_cell.angle_alpha   90.00
_cell.angle_beta   90.00
_cell.angle_gamma   90.00
#
_symmetry.space_group_name_H-M   'P 1'
#
loop_
_entity.id
_entity.type
_entity.pdbx_description
1 polymer ?
#
loop_
_entity_poly.entity_id
_entity_poly.type
_entity_poly.pdbx_seq_one_letter_code
_entity_poly.pdbx_strand_id
1 'polypeptide(L)'
;MAPMSLKRSTPSHSDDDSIDEPGMKRRRFEETLPNTPPPEEDTSPIPSQRRMFDDDPHQLLLRSVALTLEHVGFTAATPESLEAMCAEVETYAAHFLSKVTSSMLNARRSLPTPLDFKYALEEFDLPIASIEPHLNPPIPRSKLLIQLEALPVEKLPTSSAGILLGSELSGEKDKNDKQYIPKKFPSFPGQHTYKWTDKQSVRETNPRKIREEAAKAARQGEEALRRLTRVSKVGKEKDVKKIASKDPKSKERHEVWEKAMDDLVFTKQSLAGEGASQERDQSMIVNANSPFFRKGAPAKRK
;
A
#
# COMPACT_ATOMS: atom_id res chain seq x y z
N MET A 1 -27.71 17.30 66.32
CA MET A 1 -27.72 15.85 66.11
C MET A 1 -26.75 15.53 64.98
N ALA A 2 -25.61 14.90 65.28
CA ALA A 2 -24.84 14.15 64.27
C ALA A 2 -25.44 12.74 64.18
N PRO A 3 -25.51 12.13 62.99
CA PRO A 3 -24.58 11.04 62.60
C PRO A 3 -24.37 11.00 61.06
N MET A 4 -23.52 10.22 60.39
CA MET A 4 -22.42 9.31 60.68
C MET A 4 -21.69 9.08 59.35
N SER A 5 -20.42 8.72 59.48
CA SER A 5 -19.45 8.31 58.47
C SER A 5 -19.79 7.05 57.67
N LEU A 6 -19.23 6.93 56.46
CA LEU A 6 -18.81 5.66 55.86
C LEU A 6 -17.44 5.83 55.17
N LYS A 7 -16.50 4.95 55.54
CA LYS A 7 -15.08 4.94 55.18
C LYS A 7 -14.79 4.02 53.97
N ARG A 8 -13.92 4.51 53.08
CA ARG A 8 -12.70 3.92 52.46
C ARG A 8 -12.70 2.48 51.92
N SER A 9 -12.06 2.32 50.74
CA SER A 9 -11.24 1.15 50.42
C SER A 9 -9.99 1.56 49.62
N THR A 10 -8.84 1.04 50.04
CA THR A 10 -7.51 1.09 49.42
C THR A 10 -7.27 -0.15 48.55
N PRO A 11 -6.17 -0.19 47.79
CA PRO A 11 -5.29 -1.36 47.87
C PRO A 11 -3.84 -0.99 48.15
N SER A 12 -3.18 -1.88 48.90
CA SER A 12 -1.77 -1.90 49.28
C SER A 12 -1.02 -2.88 48.36
N HIS A 13 0.22 -2.56 47.98
CA HIS A 13 1.26 -3.56 47.75
C HIS A 13 2.67 -2.98 47.98
N SER A 14 3.21 -3.32 49.16
CA SER A 14 4.61 -3.61 49.58
C SER A 14 5.85 -2.94 48.95
N ASP A 15 6.67 -2.32 49.83
CA ASP A 15 8.08 -2.64 50.21
C ASP A 15 9.11 -2.93 49.08
N ASP A 16 10.37 -2.52 49.05
CA ASP A 16 11.33 -1.78 49.92
C ASP A 16 12.58 -1.47 49.05
N ASP A 17 13.50 -0.64 49.57
CA ASP A 17 14.92 -0.44 49.21
C ASP A 17 15.39 0.56 48.13
N SER A 18 15.55 1.82 48.61
CA SER A 18 16.81 2.58 48.78
C SER A 18 17.83 2.80 47.62
N ILE A 19 18.07 4.08 47.26
CA ILE A 19 19.35 4.85 47.38
C ILE A 19 19.38 6.08 46.40
N ASP A 20 19.59 7.25 47.01
CA ASP A 20 20.04 8.59 46.54
C ASP A 20 20.38 8.87 45.06
N GLU A 21 19.83 9.97 44.48
CA GLU A 21 20.58 11.15 43.94
C GLU A 21 19.66 12.25 43.27
N PRO A 22 20.16 13.49 42.96
CA PRO A 22 19.73 14.73 43.63
C PRO A 22 18.75 15.65 42.85
N GLY A 23 18.21 16.64 43.59
CA GLY A 23 17.13 17.54 43.18
C GLY A 23 17.40 18.42 41.94
N MET A 24 16.50 18.32 40.96
CA MET A 24 16.45 19.22 39.80
C MET A 24 15.79 20.55 40.15
N LYS A 25 16.55 21.63 39.96
CA LYS A 25 16.10 23.03 40.08
C LYS A 25 14.90 23.27 39.15
N ARG A 26 13.77 23.75 39.72
CA ARG A 26 12.60 24.19 38.97
C ARG A 26 12.97 25.34 38.03
N ARG A 27 12.89 25.10 36.72
CA ARG A 27 13.06 26.11 35.67
C ARG A 27 11.74 26.86 35.53
N ARG A 28 11.73 28.15 35.88
CA ARG A 28 10.57 29.03 35.71
C ARG A 28 10.38 29.29 34.21
N PHE A 29 9.26 28.87 33.65
CA PHE A 29 8.82 29.29 32.31
C PHE A 29 8.04 30.60 32.47
N GLU A 30 8.42 31.65 31.74
CA GLU A 30 7.53 32.79 31.52
C GLU A 30 6.69 32.50 30.29
N GLU A 31 5.37 32.44 30.46
CA GLU A 31 4.41 32.38 29.37
C GLU A 31 4.39 33.74 28.67
N THR A 32 4.96 33.80 27.47
CA THR A 32 4.75 34.91 26.55
C THR A 32 3.40 34.70 25.89
N LEU A 33 2.40 35.48 26.30
CA LEU A 33 1.09 35.50 25.66
C LEU A 33 1.25 36.02 24.21
N PRO A 34 0.69 35.36 23.19
CA PRO A 34 0.72 35.90 21.83
C PRO A 34 -0.12 37.18 21.77
N ASN A 35 0.48 38.20 21.17
CA ASN A 35 -0.14 39.46 20.78
C ASN A 35 -1.50 39.22 20.07
N THR A 36 -2.44 40.13 20.33
CA THR A 36 -3.80 40.26 19.80
C THR A 36 -4.07 39.60 18.43
N PRO A 37 -5.22 38.94 18.22
CA PRO A 37 -5.60 38.43 16.91
C PRO A 37 -5.72 39.58 15.89
N PRO A 38 -5.36 39.35 14.61
CA PRO A 38 -5.50 40.36 13.56
C PRO A 38 -6.98 40.72 13.32
N PRO A 39 -7.27 41.91 12.77
CA PRO A 39 -8.63 42.38 12.51
C PRO A 39 -9.42 41.38 11.65
N GLU A 40 -10.69 41.17 11.98
CA GLU A 40 -11.61 40.32 11.23
C GLU A 40 -11.64 40.76 9.76
N GLU A 41 -11.16 39.92 8.86
CA GLU A 41 -11.33 40.11 7.44
C GLU A 41 -12.83 39.91 7.13
N ASP A 42 -13.45 40.90 6.49
CA ASP A 42 -14.80 40.80 5.95
C ASP A 42 -14.88 39.57 5.02
N THR A 43 -15.40 38.47 5.54
CA THR A 43 -15.83 37.32 4.73
C THR A 43 -17.10 37.72 4.00
N SER A 44 -16.97 38.60 3.01
CA SER A 44 -17.93 38.60 1.91
C SER A 44 -18.02 37.15 1.42
N PRO A 45 -19.23 36.58 1.24
CA PRO A 45 -19.35 35.25 0.71
C PRO A 45 -18.76 35.29 -0.70
N ILE A 46 -17.51 34.85 -0.83
CA ILE A 46 -16.94 34.45 -2.11
C ILE A 46 -18.01 33.52 -2.68
N PRO A 47 -18.60 33.80 -3.86
CA PRO A 47 -19.48 32.85 -4.50
C PRO A 47 -18.59 31.65 -4.76
N SER A 48 -18.66 30.68 -3.84
CA SER A 48 -18.02 29.41 -4.04
C SER A 48 -18.58 28.94 -5.36
N GLN A 49 -17.75 28.94 -6.40
CA GLN A 49 -17.91 28.05 -7.53
C GLN A 49 -17.77 26.64 -6.95
N ARG A 50 -18.73 26.24 -6.10
CA ARG A 50 -19.02 24.85 -5.80
C ARG A 50 -19.13 24.22 -7.17
N ARG A 51 -18.29 23.21 -7.35
CA ARG A 51 -18.01 22.59 -8.65
C ARG A 51 -19.30 22.47 -9.44
N MET A 52 -19.27 22.92 -10.68
CA MET A 52 -20.42 23.02 -11.59
C MET A 52 -21.08 21.67 -11.95
N PHE A 53 -20.88 20.61 -11.16
CA PHE A 53 -21.27 19.24 -11.46
C PHE A 53 -21.68 18.55 -10.15
N ASP A 54 -22.95 18.71 -9.78
CA ASP A 54 -23.61 17.95 -8.71
C ASP A 54 -24.54 16.93 -9.40
N ASP A 55 -24.01 15.74 -9.70
CA ASP A 55 -24.84 14.57 -10.07
C ASP A 55 -25.49 13.93 -8.83
N ASP A 56 -25.20 14.43 -7.62
CA ASP A 56 -25.84 13.93 -6.40
C ASP A 56 -27.33 14.31 -6.41
N PRO A 57 -28.26 13.34 -6.44
CA PRO A 57 -29.69 13.63 -6.43
C PRO A 57 -30.11 14.49 -5.23
N HIS A 58 -29.41 14.35 -4.09
CA HIS A 58 -29.71 15.14 -2.90
C HIS A 58 -29.41 16.63 -3.09
N GLN A 59 -28.28 16.97 -3.73
CA GLN A 59 -27.91 18.36 -4.01
C GLN A 59 -28.83 18.99 -5.06
N LEU A 60 -29.29 18.21 -6.04
CA LEU A 60 -30.29 18.64 -7.01
C LEU A 60 -31.65 18.91 -6.35
N LEU A 61 -32.04 18.08 -5.39
CA LEU A 61 -33.27 18.27 -4.62
C LEU A 61 -33.17 19.52 -3.74
N LEU A 62 -32.06 19.70 -3.01
CA LEU A 62 -31.78 20.93 -2.24
C LEU A 62 -31.85 22.19 -3.11
N ARG A 63 -31.25 22.14 -4.31
CA ARG A 63 -31.34 23.24 -5.28
C ARG A 63 -32.78 23.51 -5.70
N SER A 64 -33.56 22.47 -5.98
CA SER A 64 -34.96 22.61 -6.38
C SER A 64 -35.80 23.27 -5.28
N VAL A 65 -35.61 22.88 -4.02
CA VAL A 65 -36.28 23.46 -2.85
C VAL A 65 -35.84 24.91 -2.63
N ALA A 66 -34.56 25.22 -2.79
CA ALA A 66 -34.08 26.59 -2.69
C ALA A 66 -34.72 27.50 -3.77
N LEU A 67 -34.87 27.03 -5.00
CA LEU A 67 -35.52 27.77 -6.08
C LEU A 67 -37.01 27.99 -5.84
N THR A 68 -37.72 27.02 -5.26
CA THR A 68 -39.14 27.19 -4.92
C THR A 68 -39.32 28.17 -3.77
N LEU A 69 -38.45 28.14 -2.75
CA LEU A 69 -38.47 29.11 -1.66
C LEU A 69 -38.13 30.53 -2.12
N GLU A 70 -37.15 30.69 -3.01
CA GLU A 70 -36.84 31.98 -3.65
C GLU A 70 -38.07 32.54 -4.37
N HIS A 71 -38.81 31.68 -5.09
CA HIS A 71 -40.04 32.08 -5.76
C HIS A 71 -41.16 32.51 -4.79
N VAL A 72 -41.30 31.84 -3.64
CA VAL A 72 -42.29 32.22 -2.61
C VAL A 72 -41.90 33.56 -1.94
N GLY A 73 -40.65 33.99 -2.05
CA GLY A 73 -40.15 35.27 -1.54
C GLY A 73 -39.29 35.17 -0.29
N PHE A 74 -38.77 33.98 0.03
CA PHE A 74 -37.80 33.80 1.12
C PHE A 74 -36.41 34.26 0.69
N THR A 75 -35.81 35.16 1.47
CA THR A 75 -34.44 35.66 1.21
C THR A 75 -33.36 34.69 1.68
N ALA A 76 -33.61 33.95 2.77
CA ALA A 76 -32.69 33.00 3.36
C ALA A 76 -33.46 31.90 4.12
N ALA A 77 -32.85 30.72 4.24
CA ALA A 77 -33.35 29.61 5.03
C ALA A 77 -32.20 29.01 5.87
N THR A 78 -32.52 28.47 7.04
CA THR A 78 -31.52 27.75 7.85
C THR A 78 -31.20 26.41 7.18
N PRO A 79 -29.94 25.95 7.20
CA PRO A 79 -29.55 24.72 6.53
C PRO A 79 -30.32 23.50 7.06
N GLU A 80 -30.59 23.45 8.37
CA GLU A 80 -31.39 22.41 9.01
C GLU A 80 -32.84 22.39 8.48
N SER A 81 -33.46 23.55 8.25
CA SER A 81 -34.81 23.61 7.68
C SER A 81 -34.86 23.16 6.22
N LEU A 82 -33.82 23.46 5.44
CA LEU A 82 -33.71 23.00 4.06
C LEU A 82 -33.56 21.48 4.01
N GLU A 83 -32.71 20.90 4.85
CA GLU A 83 -32.53 19.45 4.95
C GLU A 83 -33.82 18.75 5.42
N ALA A 84 -34.50 19.31 6.43
CA ALA A 84 -35.78 18.77 6.90
C ALA A 84 -36.87 18.79 5.80
N MET A 85 -36.96 19.90 5.06
CA MET A 85 -37.89 20.03 3.93
C MET A 85 -37.56 19.04 2.81
N CYS A 86 -36.26 18.82 2.53
CA CYS A 86 -35.82 17.82 1.56
C CYS A 86 -36.25 16.42 1.99
N ALA A 87 -36.04 16.04 3.25
CA ALA A 87 -36.50 14.77 3.79
C ALA A 87 -38.03 14.62 3.71
N GLU A 88 -38.79 15.68 3.98
CA GLU A 88 -40.25 15.67 3.83
C GLU A 88 -40.68 15.46 2.37
N VAL A 89 -40.04 16.15 1.43
CA VAL A 89 -40.31 15.99 -0.01
C VAL A 89 -39.99 14.56 -0.49
N GLU A 90 -38.86 14.00 -0.06
CA GLU A 90 -38.49 12.62 -0.39
C GLU A 90 -39.49 11.61 0.17
N THR A 91 -39.88 11.77 1.43
CA THR A 91 -40.91 10.89 2.02
C THR A 91 -42.23 11.04 1.30
N TYR A 92 -42.68 12.26 0.98
CA TYR A 92 -43.89 12.50 0.21
C TYR A 92 -43.84 11.81 -1.17
N ALA A 93 -42.74 11.97 -1.91
CA ALA A 93 -42.53 11.33 -3.20
C ALA A 93 -42.55 9.80 -3.10
N ALA A 94 -41.93 9.21 -2.08
CA ALA A 94 -41.95 7.77 -1.84
C ALA A 94 -43.38 7.25 -1.54
N HIS A 95 -44.15 7.95 -0.71
CA HIS A 95 -45.54 7.60 -0.45
C HIS A 95 -46.40 7.72 -1.71
N PHE A 96 -46.22 8.79 -2.49
CA PHE A 96 -46.93 8.99 -3.75
C PHE A 96 -46.66 7.86 -4.75
N LEU A 97 -45.38 7.51 -4.96
CA LEU A 97 -44.99 6.41 -5.84
C LEU A 97 -45.46 5.05 -5.31
N SER A 98 -45.56 4.86 -3.99
CA SER A 98 -46.15 3.67 -3.39
C SER A 98 -47.62 3.49 -3.78
N LYS A 99 -48.39 4.57 -3.87
CA LYS A 99 -49.79 4.51 -4.35
C LYS A 99 -49.90 4.24 -5.84
N VAL A 100 -49.04 4.87 -6.65
CA VAL A 100 -48.96 4.59 -8.10
C VAL A 100 -48.61 3.12 -8.35
N THR A 101 -47.62 2.59 -7.64
CA THR A 101 -47.21 1.18 -7.78
C THR A 101 -48.28 0.21 -7.29
N SER A 102 -48.97 0.52 -6.18
CA SER A 102 -50.12 -0.27 -5.72
C SER A 102 -51.22 -0.34 -6.79
N SER A 103 -51.63 0.81 -7.35
CA SER A 103 -52.63 0.87 -8.43
C SER A 103 -52.21 0.08 -9.67
N MET A 104 -50.95 0.24 -10.09
CA MET A 104 -50.35 -0.48 -11.21
C MET A 104 -50.35 -2.01 -10.98
N LEU A 105 -49.91 -2.47 -9.80
CA LEU A 105 -49.84 -3.89 -9.45
C LEU A 105 -51.23 -4.50 -9.29
N ASN A 106 -52.20 -3.74 -8.77
CA ASN A 106 -53.60 -4.15 -8.70
C ASN A 106 -54.19 -4.40 -10.10
N ALA A 107 -53.74 -3.64 -11.11
CA ALA A 107 -54.08 -3.86 -12.50
C ALA A 107 -53.21 -4.93 -13.21
N ARG A 108 -52.35 -5.65 -12.47
CA ARG A 108 -51.40 -6.66 -12.98
C ARG A 108 -50.44 -6.15 -14.05
N ARG A 109 -50.16 -4.85 -14.05
CA ARG A 109 -49.20 -4.20 -14.95
C ARG A 109 -47.86 -4.06 -14.26
N SER A 110 -46.80 -4.02 -15.07
CA SER A 110 -45.41 -3.76 -14.64
C SER A 110 -44.97 -2.33 -14.92
N LEU A 111 -45.71 -1.59 -15.75
CA LEU A 111 -45.46 -0.19 -16.09
C LEU A 111 -46.66 0.69 -15.70
N PRO A 112 -46.44 1.86 -15.08
CA PRO A 112 -47.51 2.76 -14.69
C PRO A 112 -48.10 3.45 -15.93
N THR A 113 -49.41 3.69 -15.88
CA THR A 113 -50.20 4.41 -16.89
C THR A 113 -50.66 5.75 -16.29
N PRO A 114 -50.96 6.80 -17.08
CA PRO A 114 -51.44 8.09 -16.53
C PRO A 114 -52.64 7.99 -15.57
N LEU A 115 -53.48 6.96 -15.71
CA LEU A 115 -54.59 6.69 -14.80
C LEU A 115 -54.13 6.33 -13.37
N ASP A 116 -52.97 5.68 -13.23
CA ASP A 116 -52.41 5.33 -11.92
C ASP A 116 -51.95 6.59 -11.17
N PHE A 117 -51.38 7.55 -11.91
CA PHE A 117 -51.02 8.87 -11.38
C PHE A 117 -52.26 9.68 -11.01
N LYS A 118 -53.31 9.64 -11.84
CA LYS A 118 -54.59 10.27 -11.51
C LYS A 118 -55.18 9.69 -10.21
N TYR A 119 -55.18 8.36 -10.07
CA TYR A 119 -55.62 7.69 -8.85
C TYR A 119 -54.81 8.11 -7.62
N ALA A 120 -53.48 8.13 -7.74
CA ALA A 120 -52.62 8.58 -6.65
C ALA A 120 -52.89 10.06 -6.30
N LEU A 121 -53.02 10.95 -7.28
CA LEU A 121 -53.34 12.36 -7.03
C LEU A 121 -54.67 12.55 -6.30
N GLU A 122 -55.69 11.76 -6.63
CA GLU A 122 -56.98 11.75 -5.92
C GLU A 122 -56.84 11.27 -4.47
N GLU A 123 -55.96 10.31 -4.19
CA GLU A 123 -55.70 9.83 -2.82
C GLU A 123 -54.91 10.82 -1.95
N PHE A 124 -54.14 11.71 -2.58
CA PHE A 124 -53.40 12.80 -1.94
C PHE A 124 -54.17 14.12 -1.90
N ASP A 125 -55.48 14.11 -2.22
CA ASP A 125 -56.35 15.30 -2.27
C ASP A 125 -55.82 16.42 -3.20
N LEU A 126 -55.12 16.05 -4.27
CA LEU A 126 -54.59 16.97 -5.28
C LEU A 126 -55.42 16.91 -6.58
N PRO A 127 -56.41 17.80 -6.75
CA PRO A 127 -57.19 17.84 -7.99
C PRO A 127 -56.30 18.28 -9.17
N ILE A 128 -56.51 17.69 -10.35
CA ILE A 128 -55.73 18.02 -11.56
C ILE A 128 -55.76 19.53 -11.87
N ALA A 129 -56.90 20.19 -11.59
CA ALA A 129 -57.08 21.63 -11.80
C ALA A 129 -56.12 22.49 -10.96
N SER A 130 -55.64 22.04 -9.79
CA SER A 130 -54.65 22.78 -9.01
C SER A 130 -53.24 22.66 -9.59
N ILE A 131 -52.97 21.64 -10.41
CA ILE A 131 -51.66 21.35 -11.00
C ILE A 131 -51.46 22.11 -12.33
N GLU A 132 -52.53 22.33 -13.09
CA GLU A 132 -52.52 23.09 -14.35
C GLU A 132 -51.75 24.42 -14.29
N PRO A 133 -51.92 25.30 -13.28
CA PRO A 133 -51.15 26.54 -13.19
C PRO A 133 -49.64 26.31 -13.01
N HIS A 134 -49.23 25.16 -12.46
CA HIS A 134 -47.83 24.81 -12.25
C HIS A 134 -47.14 24.24 -13.49
N LEU A 135 -47.85 24.05 -14.61
CA LEU A 135 -47.24 23.67 -15.89
C LEU A 135 -46.28 24.74 -16.44
N ASN A 136 -46.53 26.01 -16.11
CA ASN A 136 -45.67 27.14 -16.45
C ASN A 136 -45.17 27.80 -15.16
N PRO A 137 -44.15 27.21 -14.52
CA PRO A 137 -43.63 27.79 -13.29
C PRO A 137 -43.04 29.18 -13.58
N PRO A 138 -43.26 30.18 -12.70
CA PRO A 138 -42.72 31.55 -12.82
C PRO A 138 -41.19 31.66 -12.59
N ILE A 139 -40.45 30.55 -12.76
CA ILE A 139 -39.00 30.48 -12.59
C ILE A 139 -38.36 30.63 -13.99
N PRO A 140 -37.33 31.48 -14.15
CA PRO A 140 -36.67 31.65 -15.45
C PRO A 140 -36.06 30.32 -15.93
N ARG A 141 -36.23 30.02 -17.22
CA ARG A 141 -35.76 28.76 -17.84
C ARG A 141 -34.27 28.48 -17.62
N SER A 142 -33.45 29.51 -17.48
CA SER A 142 -32.01 29.39 -17.19
C SER A 142 -31.72 28.72 -15.84
N LYS A 143 -32.58 28.93 -14.83
CA LYS A 143 -32.43 28.31 -13.50
C LYS A 143 -32.97 26.87 -13.47
N LEU A 144 -33.95 26.57 -14.34
CA LEU A 144 -34.60 25.25 -14.44
C LEU A 144 -33.75 24.21 -15.16
N LEU A 145 -32.97 24.61 -16.17
CA LEU A 145 -32.13 23.67 -16.92
C LEU A 145 -30.92 23.27 -16.07
N ILE A 146 -30.88 21.99 -15.67
CA ILE A 146 -29.68 21.37 -15.10
C ILE A 146 -28.69 21.17 -16.26
N GLN A 147 -27.49 21.73 -16.13
CA GLN A 147 -26.39 21.39 -17.03
C GLN A 147 -25.80 20.06 -16.56
N LEU A 148 -26.30 18.94 -17.08
CA LEU A 148 -25.68 17.64 -16.86
C LEU A 148 -24.40 17.55 -17.68
N GLU A 149 -23.36 16.90 -17.12
CA GLU A 149 -22.15 16.59 -17.88
C GLU A 149 -22.53 15.70 -19.07
N ALA A 150 -22.05 16.04 -20.26
CA ALA A 150 -22.20 15.17 -21.41
C ALA A 150 -21.44 13.87 -21.11
N LEU A 151 -22.15 12.74 -20.97
CA LEU A 151 -21.50 11.46 -20.71
C LEU A 151 -20.34 11.28 -21.69
N PRO A 152 -19.11 11.01 -21.21
CA PRO A 152 -18.02 10.71 -22.11
C PRO A 152 -18.45 9.53 -22.97
N VAL A 153 -18.38 9.70 -24.30
CA VAL A 153 -18.73 8.65 -25.24
C VAL A 153 -17.91 7.41 -24.86
N GLU A 154 -18.58 6.42 -24.29
CA GLU A 154 -17.96 5.19 -23.84
C GLU A 154 -17.44 4.48 -25.08
N LYS A 155 -16.15 4.69 -25.37
CA LYS A 155 -15.44 3.93 -26.39
C LYS A 155 -15.43 2.50 -25.87
N LEU A 156 -16.36 1.68 -26.36
CA LEU A 156 -16.39 0.25 -26.09
C LEU A 156 -14.95 -0.27 -26.14
N PRO A 157 -14.46 -0.97 -25.10
CA PRO A 157 -13.10 -1.45 -25.11
C PRO A 157 -12.95 -2.40 -26.31
N THR A 158 -12.29 -1.92 -27.36
CA THR A 158 -11.78 -2.77 -28.43
C THR A 158 -10.81 -3.74 -27.78
N SER A 159 -11.30 -4.96 -27.52
CA SER A 159 -10.58 -6.13 -27.01
C SER A 159 -9.13 -5.85 -26.60
N SER A 160 -8.94 -5.45 -25.33
CA SER A 160 -7.65 -5.03 -24.76
C SER A 160 -6.56 -6.11 -24.84
N ALA A 161 -6.92 -7.36 -25.14
CA ALA A 161 -6.01 -8.48 -25.26
C ALA A 161 -4.96 -8.29 -26.37
N GLY A 162 -5.33 -7.64 -27.49
CA GLY A 162 -4.39 -7.43 -28.60
C GLY A 162 -3.28 -6.41 -28.31
N ILE A 163 -3.56 -5.42 -27.45
CA ILE A 163 -2.64 -4.32 -27.16
C ILE A 163 -1.54 -4.76 -26.18
N LEU A 164 -1.87 -5.61 -25.21
CA LEU A 164 -0.96 -5.96 -24.12
C LEU A 164 -0.11 -7.22 -24.38
N LEU A 165 -0.65 -8.24 -25.07
CA LEU A 165 0.02 -9.53 -25.23
C LEU A 165 0.48 -9.86 -26.66
N GLY A 166 0.30 -8.91 -27.60
CA GLY A 166 0.63 -9.09 -29.00
C GLY A 166 -0.38 -9.95 -29.77
N SER A 167 -0.40 -9.80 -31.10
CA SER A 167 -1.34 -10.47 -32.00
C SER A 167 -1.15 -11.99 -32.09
N GLU A 168 0.01 -12.50 -31.68
CA GLU A 168 0.31 -13.95 -31.66
C GLU A 168 -0.44 -14.68 -30.55
N LEU A 169 -0.56 -14.06 -29.38
CA LEU A 169 -1.22 -14.64 -28.22
C LEU A 169 -2.72 -14.31 -28.16
N SER A 170 -3.24 -13.53 -29.11
CA SER A 170 -4.66 -13.19 -29.22
C SER A 170 -5.51 -14.42 -29.55
N GLY A 171 -6.67 -14.53 -28.90
CA GLY A 171 -7.67 -15.56 -29.16
C GLY A 171 -8.51 -15.31 -30.43
N GLU A 172 -8.29 -14.21 -31.15
CA GLU A 172 -9.03 -13.87 -32.36
C GLU A 172 -8.83 -14.90 -33.49
N LYS A 173 -7.61 -15.43 -33.65
CA LYS A 173 -7.31 -16.47 -34.65
C LYS A 173 -8.15 -17.73 -34.41
N ASP A 174 -8.18 -18.21 -33.16
CA ASP A 174 -8.94 -19.41 -32.76
C ASP A 174 -10.46 -19.23 -32.92
N LYS A 175 -10.97 -18.00 -32.82
CA LYS A 175 -12.37 -17.68 -33.13
C LYS A 175 -12.63 -17.76 -34.62
N ASN A 176 -11.73 -17.23 -35.45
CA ASN A 176 -11.87 -17.23 -36.91
C ASN A 176 -11.79 -18.65 -37.49
N ASP A 177 -11.02 -19.54 -36.86
CA ASP A 177 -10.93 -20.95 -37.24
C ASP A 177 -12.24 -21.71 -36.97
N LYS A 178 -13.03 -21.28 -35.98
CA LYS A 178 -14.26 -21.94 -35.52
C LYS A 178 -15.51 -21.32 -36.16
N GLN A 179 -15.90 -21.86 -37.31
CA GLN A 179 -17.04 -21.37 -38.12
C GLN A 179 -18.41 -21.38 -37.40
N TYR A 180 -18.57 -22.23 -36.37
CA TYR A 180 -19.82 -22.30 -35.59
C TYR A 180 -20.02 -21.10 -34.65
N ILE A 181 -19.01 -20.25 -34.47
CA ILE A 181 -19.05 -19.11 -33.56
C ILE A 181 -19.54 -17.86 -34.30
N PRO A 182 -20.62 -17.20 -33.85
CA PRO A 182 -21.10 -15.99 -34.49
C PRO A 182 -20.09 -14.84 -34.45
N LYS A 183 -20.01 -14.07 -35.55
CA LYS A 183 -19.09 -12.92 -35.68
C LYS A 183 -19.29 -11.86 -34.60
N LYS A 184 -20.54 -11.64 -34.15
CA LYS A 184 -20.92 -10.63 -33.13
C LYS A 184 -20.37 -10.92 -31.72
N PHE A 185 -19.93 -12.14 -31.44
CA PHE A 185 -19.34 -12.46 -30.14
C PHE A 185 -17.99 -11.74 -29.98
N PRO A 186 -17.55 -11.42 -28.75
CA PRO A 186 -16.19 -10.93 -28.55
C PRO A 186 -15.14 -11.96 -29.01
N SER A 187 -13.92 -11.51 -29.30
CA SER A 187 -12.78 -12.41 -29.52
C SER A 187 -12.51 -13.22 -28.25
N PHE A 188 -11.97 -14.43 -28.37
CA PHE A 188 -11.51 -15.16 -27.19
C PHE A 188 -10.41 -14.39 -26.45
N PRO A 189 -10.28 -14.59 -25.12
CA PRO A 189 -9.13 -14.09 -24.36
C PRO A 189 -7.83 -14.71 -24.92
N GLY A 190 -6.67 -14.28 -24.43
CA GLY A 190 -5.40 -14.80 -24.94
C GLY A 190 -5.29 -16.33 -24.81
N GLN A 191 -4.54 -16.98 -25.70
CA GLN A 191 -4.47 -18.46 -25.77
C GLN A 191 -4.07 -19.10 -24.42
N HIS A 192 -3.18 -18.45 -23.68
CA HIS A 192 -2.73 -18.86 -22.35
C HIS A 192 -3.86 -18.92 -21.28
N THR A 193 -5.02 -18.30 -21.52
CA THR A 193 -6.14 -18.28 -20.55
C THR A 193 -6.99 -19.54 -20.63
N TYR A 194 -7.10 -20.17 -21.80
CA TYR A 194 -8.02 -21.29 -22.04
C TYR A 194 -7.38 -22.51 -22.71
N LYS A 195 -6.18 -22.36 -23.29
CA LYS A 195 -5.38 -23.49 -23.79
C LYS A 195 -4.28 -23.80 -22.79
N TRP A 196 -4.15 -25.09 -22.48
CA TRP A 196 -3.01 -25.58 -21.72
C TRP A 196 -1.72 -25.34 -22.51
N THR A 197 -0.73 -24.72 -21.86
CA THR A 197 0.60 -24.52 -22.42
C THR A 197 1.56 -25.52 -21.79
N ASP A 198 2.01 -26.51 -22.57
CA ASP A 198 3.01 -27.45 -22.09
C ASP A 198 4.31 -26.70 -21.80
N LYS A 199 4.67 -26.62 -20.52
CA LYS A 199 5.99 -26.15 -20.08
C LYS A 199 7.01 -27.22 -20.41
N GLN A 200 7.42 -27.31 -21.67
CA GLN A 200 8.56 -28.10 -22.07
C GLN A 200 9.82 -27.37 -21.57
N SER A 201 10.17 -27.56 -20.30
CA SER A 201 11.54 -27.24 -19.88
C SER A 201 12.44 -28.19 -20.65
N VAL A 202 13.38 -27.63 -21.42
CA VAL A 202 14.35 -28.42 -22.19
C VAL A 202 15.22 -29.17 -21.18
N ARG A 203 14.79 -30.36 -20.80
CA ARG A 203 15.56 -31.26 -19.95
C ARG A 203 16.57 -31.94 -20.86
N GLU A 204 17.85 -31.68 -20.61
CA GLU A 204 18.92 -32.38 -21.30
C GLU A 204 18.75 -33.89 -21.03
N THR A 205 18.47 -34.65 -22.08
CA THR A 205 18.13 -36.08 -21.97
C THR A 205 19.38 -36.98 -22.05
N ASN A 206 20.49 -36.44 -22.57
CA ASN A 206 21.73 -37.18 -22.78
C ASN A 206 22.49 -37.41 -21.45
N PRO A 207 22.64 -38.67 -20.98
CA PRO A 207 23.23 -38.95 -19.68
C PRO A 207 24.72 -38.60 -19.60
N ARG A 208 25.45 -38.63 -20.72
CA ARG A 208 26.87 -38.26 -20.77
C ARG A 208 27.07 -36.77 -20.47
N LYS A 209 26.26 -35.91 -21.10
CA LYS A 209 26.34 -34.46 -20.90
C LYS A 209 25.95 -34.05 -19.48
N ILE A 210 24.90 -34.68 -18.91
CA ILE A 210 24.53 -34.45 -17.51
C ILE A 210 25.71 -34.77 -16.56
N ARG A 211 26.42 -35.88 -16.79
CA ARG A 211 27.60 -36.24 -15.99
C ARG A 211 28.76 -35.29 -16.18
N GLU A 212 28.99 -34.83 -17.41
CA GLU A 212 30.04 -33.86 -17.73
C GLU A 212 29.76 -32.50 -17.09
N GLU A 213 28.53 -31.99 -17.20
CA GLU A 213 28.11 -30.74 -16.57
C GLU A 213 28.16 -30.82 -15.04
N ALA A 214 27.70 -31.95 -14.47
CA ALA A 214 27.81 -32.20 -13.04
C ALA A 214 29.28 -32.25 -12.57
N ALA A 215 30.17 -32.91 -13.33
CA ALA A 215 31.59 -32.95 -13.02
C ALA A 215 32.24 -31.57 -13.14
N LYS A 216 31.85 -30.77 -14.14
CA LYS A 216 32.32 -29.39 -14.32
C LYS A 216 31.86 -28.50 -13.17
N ALA A 217 30.60 -28.61 -12.77
CA ALA A 217 30.05 -27.88 -11.62
C ALA A 217 30.75 -28.29 -10.32
N ALA A 218 31.02 -29.59 -10.11
CA ALA A 218 31.76 -30.08 -8.95
C ALA A 218 33.19 -29.51 -8.89
N ARG A 219 33.90 -29.53 -10.02
CA ARG A 219 35.25 -28.95 -10.12
C ARG A 219 35.26 -27.45 -9.85
N GLN A 220 34.29 -26.71 -10.42
CA GLN A 220 34.13 -25.28 -10.16
C GLN A 220 33.84 -25.00 -8.68
N GLY A 221 32.99 -25.83 -8.05
CA GLY A 221 32.71 -25.75 -6.61
C GLY A 221 33.95 -26.02 -5.76
N GLU A 222 34.75 -27.02 -6.11
CA GLU A 222 36.00 -27.33 -5.41
C GLU A 222 37.04 -26.22 -5.57
N GLU A 223 37.24 -25.71 -6.78
CA GLU A 223 38.17 -24.61 -7.03
C GLU A 223 37.75 -23.34 -6.29
N ALA A 224 36.44 -23.05 -6.21
CA ALA A 224 35.92 -21.95 -5.40
C ALA A 224 36.21 -22.14 -3.90
N LEU A 225 36.00 -23.36 -3.37
CA LEU A 225 36.33 -23.68 -1.97
C LEU A 225 37.83 -23.59 -1.69
N ARG A 226 38.68 -24.07 -2.61
CA ARG A 226 40.14 -23.92 -2.51
C ARG A 226 40.54 -22.44 -2.49
N ARG A 227 39.89 -21.59 -3.29
CA ARG A 227 40.14 -20.13 -3.28
C ARG A 227 39.69 -19.50 -1.95
N LEU A 228 38.49 -19.82 -1.47
CA LEU A 228 37.96 -19.30 -0.20
C LEU A 228 38.83 -19.71 1.00
N THR A 229 39.26 -20.97 1.05
CA THR A 229 40.13 -21.48 2.11
C THR A 229 41.51 -20.83 2.08
N ARG A 230 42.07 -20.53 0.90
CA ARG A 230 43.31 -19.74 0.78
C ARG A 230 43.11 -18.32 1.32
N VAL A 231 42.04 -17.64 0.93
CA VAL A 231 41.75 -16.28 1.39
C VAL A 231 41.54 -16.24 2.90
N SER A 232 40.81 -17.20 3.47
CA SER A 232 40.59 -17.25 4.92
C SER A 232 41.86 -17.56 5.71
N LYS A 233 42.78 -18.38 5.17
CA LYS A 233 44.11 -18.61 5.76
C LYS A 233 44.96 -17.34 5.77
N VAL A 234 45.06 -16.63 4.64
CA VAL A 234 45.80 -15.36 4.54
C VAL A 234 45.21 -14.29 5.48
N GLY A 235 43.89 -14.28 5.67
CA GLY A 235 43.23 -13.43 6.67
C GLY A 235 43.74 -13.70 8.10
N LYS A 236 43.81 -14.98 8.49
CA LYS A 236 44.32 -15.40 9.81
C LYS A 236 45.79 -15.04 10.02
N GLU A 237 46.65 -15.23 9.02
CA GLU A 237 48.08 -14.83 9.10
C GLU A 237 48.23 -13.32 9.33
N LYS A 238 47.45 -12.51 8.59
CA LYS A 238 47.45 -11.05 8.76
C LYS A 238 46.99 -10.66 10.17
N ASP A 239 46.01 -11.35 10.73
CA ASP A 239 45.53 -11.08 12.07
C ASP A 239 46.56 -11.48 13.15
N VAL A 240 47.26 -12.62 12.98
CA VAL A 240 48.38 -13.00 13.86
C VAL A 240 49.50 -11.96 13.81
N LYS A 241 49.88 -11.48 12.62
CA LYS A 241 50.88 -10.43 12.44
C LYS A 241 50.45 -9.11 13.11
N LYS A 242 49.17 -8.73 12.99
CA LYS A 242 48.61 -7.56 13.69
C LYS A 242 48.67 -7.72 15.21
N ILE A 243 48.29 -8.87 15.74
CA ILE A 243 48.35 -9.15 17.19
C ILE A 243 49.81 -9.10 17.68
N ALA A 244 50.74 -9.69 16.95
CA ALA A 244 52.17 -9.67 17.28
C ALA A 244 52.77 -8.26 17.24
N SER A 245 52.33 -7.42 16.30
CA SER A 245 52.82 -6.04 16.16
C SER A 245 52.40 -5.09 17.29
N LYS A 246 51.46 -5.51 18.16
CA LYS A 246 50.89 -4.68 19.22
C LYS A 246 51.84 -4.47 20.42
N ASP A 247 52.73 -5.45 20.68
CA ASP A 247 53.71 -5.40 21.77
C ASP A 247 55.14 -5.40 21.19
N PRO A 248 56.06 -4.54 21.67
CA PRO A 248 57.42 -4.43 21.09
C PRO A 248 58.22 -5.72 21.22
N LYS A 249 58.13 -6.40 22.37
CA LYS A 249 58.79 -7.69 22.62
C LYS A 249 58.16 -8.86 21.85
N SER A 250 56.87 -8.75 21.51
CA SER A 250 56.16 -9.75 20.69
C SER A 250 56.53 -9.59 19.22
N LYS A 251 56.68 -8.35 18.77
CA LYS A 251 57.15 -8.01 17.42
C LYS A 251 58.53 -8.58 17.13
N GLU A 252 59.50 -8.38 18.02
CA GLU A 252 60.86 -8.94 17.87
C GLU A 252 60.84 -10.47 17.79
N ARG A 253 60.03 -11.13 18.62
CA ARG A 253 59.87 -12.60 18.58
C ARG A 253 59.22 -13.06 17.28
N HIS A 254 58.23 -12.34 16.79
CA HIS A 254 57.56 -12.63 15.53
C HIS A 254 58.50 -12.43 14.33
N GLU A 255 59.34 -11.41 14.34
CA GLU A 255 60.36 -11.18 13.30
C GLU A 255 61.42 -12.29 13.29
N VAL A 256 61.86 -12.75 14.45
CA VAL A 256 62.78 -13.90 14.56
C VAL A 256 62.11 -15.19 14.06
N TRP A 257 60.82 -15.39 14.38
CA TRP A 257 60.04 -16.52 13.89
C TRP A 257 59.81 -16.46 12.37
N GLU A 258 59.47 -15.29 11.82
CA GLU A 258 59.33 -15.07 10.37
C GLU A 258 60.64 -15.44 9.66
N LYS A 259 61.80 -14.94 10.14
CA LYS A 259 63.11 -15.28 9.58
C LYS A 259 63.41 -16.78 9.63
N ALA A 260 63.10 -17.45 10.74
CA ALA A 260 63.31 -18.89 10.87
C ALA A 260 62.38 -19.71 9.94
N MET A 261 61.14 -19.24 9.72
CA MET A 261 60.21 -19.87 8.80
C MET A 261 60.62 -19.66 7.34
N ASP A 262 61.09 -18.47 6.98
CA ASP A 262 61.61 -18.18 5.64
C ASP A 262 62.83 -19.05 5.32
N ASP A 263 63.74 -19.26 6.28
CA ASP A 263 64.91 -20.12 6.11
C ASP A 263 64.54 -21.61 5.96
N LEU A 264 63.53 -22.08 6.70
CA LEU A 264 62.97 -23.43 6.55
C LEU A 264 62.29 -23.62 5.20
N VAL A 265 61.52 -22.63 4.73
CA VAL A 265 60.84 -22.66 3.43
C VAL A 265 61.88 -22.67 2.31
N PHE A 266 62.92 -21.83 2.41
CA PHE A 266 64.00 -21.76 1.44
C PHE A 266 64.81 -23.07 1.39
N THR A 267 65.11 -23.65 2.54
CA THR A 267 65.80 -24.96 2.66
C THR A 267 64.97 -26.09 2.05
N LYS A 268 63.64 -26.09 2.29
CA LYS A 268 62.71 -27.09 1.73
C LYS A 268 62.57 -26.94 0.20
N GLN A 269 62.63 -25.72 -0.32
CA GLN A 269 62.56 -25.44 -1.75
C GLN A 269 63.83 -25.85 -2.50
N SER A 270 64.99 -25.84 -1.83
CA SER A 270 66.25 -26.37 -2.38
C SER A 270 66.27 -27.91 -2.46
N LEU A 271 65.53 -28.60 -1.59
CA LEU A 271 65.43 -30.07 -1.55
C LEU A 271 64.33 -30.65 -2.46
N ALA A 272 63.37 -29.84 -2.89
CA ALA A 272 62.28 -30.26 -3.78
C ALA A 272 62.57 -29.79 -5.22
N GLY A 273 63.08 -30.71 -6.06
CA GLY A 273 63.36 -30.44 -7.48
C GLY A 273 62.14 -29.90 -8.25
N GLU A 274 62.44 -29.15 -9.33
CA GLU A 274 61.49 -28.49 -10.24
C GLU A 274 60.32 -29.40 -10.64
N GLY A 275 59.18 -29.25 -9.98
CA GLY A 275 57.96 -30.00 -10.33
C GLY A 275 56.80 -29.81 -9.36
N ALA A 276 57.06 -29.41 -8.12
CA ALA A 276 56.03 -29.11 -7.12
C ALA A 276 55.83 -27.60 -6.93
N SER A 277 55.69 -26.86 -8.03
CA SER A 277 55.18 -25.48 -7.93
C SER A 277 53.67 -25.54 -7.76
N GLN A 278 53.20 -25.03 -6.61
CA GLN A 278 51.83 -24.58 -6.33
C GLN A 278 50.98 -25.41 -5.36
N GLU A 279 51.59 -26.09 -4.40
CA GLU A 279 50.96 -26.33 -3.10
C GLU A 279 51.87 -25.77 -2.00
N ARG A 280 51.74 -24.46 -1.77
CA ARG A 280 52.27 -23.87 -0.55
C ARG A 280 51.43 -24.42 0.60
N ASP A 281 51.89 -25.52 1.19
CA ASP A 281 51.53 -25.94 2.54
C ASP A 281 52.08 -24.89 3.51
N GLN A 282 51.47 -23.70 3.47
CA GLN A 282 51.58 -22.70 4.52
C GLN A 282 51.12 -23.41 5.79
N SER A 283 52.03 -23.44 6.76
CA SER A 283 51.93 -24.19 8.00
C SER A 283 50.54 -24.09 8.60
N MET A 284 50.02 -25.21 9.10
CA MET A 284 48.78 -25.23 9.87
C MET A 284 48.86 -24.18 10.97
N ILE A 285 48.16 -23.05 10.81
CA ILE A 285 47.88 -22.15 11.92
C ILE A 285 46.91 -22.93 12.81
N VAL A 286 47.48 -23.66 13.76
CA VAL A 286 46.73 -24.39 14.78
C VAL A 286 45.91 -23.35 15.55
N ASN A 287 44.59 -23.56 15.58
CA ASN A 287 43.58 -22.72 16.21
C ASN A 287 44.10 -21.81 17.34
N ALA A 288 44.41 -20.56 17.01
CA ALA A 288 44.74 -19.53 18.01
C ALA A 288 43.56 -19.20 18.95
N ASN A 289 42.36 -19.71 18.63
CA ASN A 289 41.12 -19.49 19.37
C ASN A 289 40.76 -20.64 20.35
N SER A 290 41.66 -21.60 20.61
CA SER A 290 41.39 -22.58 21.68
C SER A 290 41.31 -21.87 23.04
N PRO A 291 40.32 -22.18 23.89
CA PRO A 291 40.03 -21.46 25.15
C PRO A 291 41.19 -21.44 26.15
N PHE A 292 42.23 -22.26 25.94
CA PHE A 292 43.37 -22.42 26.84
C PHE A 292 44.68 -21.75 26.38
N PHE A 293 44.68 -20.95 25.30
CA PHE A 293 45.89 -20.20 24.91
C PHE A 293 46.13 -18.97 25.79
N ARG A 294 47.42 -18.64 26.03
CA ARG A 294 47.84 -17.42 26.73
C ARG A 294 47.27 -16.20 26.01
N LYS A 295 46.31 -15.52 26.63
CA LYS A 295 45.85 -14.19 26.21
C LYS A 295 47.04 -13.23 26.27
N GLY A 296 47.34 -12.56 25.16
CA GLY A 296 48.33 -11.48 25.13
C GLY A 296 47.96 -10.38 26.13
N ALA A 297 48.96 -9.63 26.61
CA ALA A 297 48.73 -8.61 27.62
C ALA A 297 47.70 -7.58 27.12
N PRO A 298 46.75 -7.14 27.97
CA PRO A 298 45.80 -6.11 27.57
C PRO A 298 46.57 -4.82 27.27
N ALA A 299 46.27 -4.20 26.12
CA ALA A 299 46.86 -2.92 25.76
C ALA A 299 46.54 -1.87 26.85
N LYS A 300 47.57 -1.20 27.37
CA LYS A 300 47.37 0.03 28.11
C LYS A 300 46.79 1.06 27.15
N ARG A 301 45.54 1.46 27.39
CA ARG A 301 44.95 2.65 26.76
C ARG A 301 45.84 3.84 27.12
N LYS A 302 46.38 4.53 26.11
CA LYS A 302 46.81 5.92 26.24
C LYS A 302 45.63 6.79 25.85
#